data_AF-A0A6G7ZFA9-F1
#
_entry.id   AF-A0A6G7ZFA9-F1
#
_cell.length_a   1.000
_cell.length_b   1.000
_cell.length_c   1.000
_cell.angle_alpha   90.00
_cell.angle_beta   90.00
_cell.angle_gamma   90.00
#
_symmetry.space_group_name_H-M   'P 1'
#
loop_
_entity.id
_entity.type
_entity.pdbx_description
1 polymer ?
#
loop_
_entity_poly.entity_id
_entity_poly.type
_entity_poly.pdbx_seq_one_letter_code
_entity_poly.pdbx_strand_id
1 'polypeptide(L)'
;MIPDKVTQKIDHANAVFARLDQRDGSVRAAARREQARLNAGLATTAKRVAIAIGVISLITIVIGLIMPIGMFGFLAAVGIAIAVAAMLAVGGTRQQPLPTVPSDLPNGQMVQRFDSYIYRTRAMLPAPAQAEVDAMSAMLPTLRQTLERVPDLDPNAQDARRLMAKHLPGLIDSYAHVPASYRSAPDDDGKSADERLVEALGAGRQALKDIGDKLARNHLDAFETQGRFIETRYKDESLS
;
A
#
# COMPACT_ATOMS: atom_id res chain seq x y z
N MET A 1 39.10 32.54 -1.93
CA MET A 1 37.76 33.13 -1.71
C MET A 1 36.85 32.55 -2.78
N ILE A 2 36.02 31.56 -2.44
CA ILE A 2 35.05 30.99 -3.38
C ILE A 2 33.90 32.02 -3.49
N PRO A 3 33.45 32.40 -4.69
CA PRO A 3 32.39 33.40 -4.84
C PRO A 3 31.09 32.89 -4.21
N ASP A 4 30.44 33.70 -3.36
CA ASP A 4 29.22 33.34 -2.62
C ASP A 4 28.10 32.77 -3.51
N LYS A 5 28.05 33.18 -4.78
CA LYS A 5 27.08 32.68 -5.77
C LYS A 5 27.29 31.21 -6.15
N VAL A 6 28.52 30.69 -6.05
CA VAL A 6 28.84 29.28 -6.32
C VAL A 6 28.39 28.42 -5.14
N THR A 7 28.65 28.86 -3.91
CA THR A 7 28.18 28.21 -2.68
C THR A 7 26.65 28.13 -2.64
N GLN A 8 25.96 29.23 -2.95
CA GLN A 8 24.49 29.27 -2.98
C GLN A 8 23.89 28.29 -4.01
N LYS A 9 24.54 28.12 -5.17
CA LYS A 9 24.08 27.16 -6.19
C LYS A 9 24.35 25.72 -5.78
N ILE A 10 25.47 25.45 -5.10
CA ILE A 10 25.79 24.12 -4.57
C ILE A 10 24.81 23.73 -3.46
N ASP A 11 24.48 24.65 -2.56
CA ASP A 11 23.52 24.41 -1.47
C ASP A 11 22.11 24.15 -1.99
N HIS A 12 21.68 24.91 -3.01
CA HIS A 12 20.40 24.68 -3.67
C HIS A 12 20.35 23.32 -4.37
N ALA A 13 21.42 22.95 -5.09
CA ALA A 13 21.51 21.64 -5.74
C ALA A 13 21.47 20.50 -4.73
N ASN A 14 22.25 20.59 -3.65
CA ASN A 14 22.27 19.60 -2.57
C ASN A 14 20.89 19.44 -1.90
N ALA A 15 20.16 20.53 -1.69
CA ALA A 15 18.81 20.49 -1.13
C ALA A 15 17.81 19.78 -2.06
N VAL A 16 17.93 19.96 -3.38
CA VAL A 16 17.09 19.27 -4.37
C VAL A 16 17.46 17.78 -4.44
N PHE A 17 18.75 17.45 -4.47
CA PHE A 17 19.22 16.05 -4.46
C PHE A 17 18.82 15.31 -3.19
N ALA A 18 18.90 15.95 -2.01
CA ALA A 18 18.47 15.35 -0.75
C ALA A 18 16.98 15.02 -0.77
N ARG A 19 16.13 15.89 -1.33
CA ARG A 19 14.68 15.64 -1.45
C ARG A 19 14.37 14.50 -2.43
N LEU A 20 15.12 14.40 -3.52
CA LEU A 20 14.97 13.31 -4.50
C LEU A 20 15.40 11.97 -3.91
N ASP A 21 16.52 11.92 -3.21
CA ASP A 21 17.01 10.68 -2.58
C ASP A 21 16.07 10.20 -1.45
N GLN A 22 15.49 11.13 -0.68
CA GLN A 22 14.48 10.80 0.34
C GLN A 22 13.21 10.20 -0.28
N ARG A 23 12.76 10.74 -1.42
CA ARG A 23 11.60 10.26 -2.18
C ARG A 23 11.86 8.90 -2.85
N ASP A 24 13.05 8.71 -3.41
CA ASP A 24 13.47 7.43 -3.99
C ASP A 24 13.62 6.35 -2.91
N GLY A 25 14.13 6.72 -1.74
CA GLY A 25 14.27 5.84 -0.58
C GLY A 25 12.92 5.30 -0.08
N SER A 26 11.90 6.17 0.03
CA SER A 26 10.56 5.74 0.47
C SER A 26 9.88 4.81 -0.52
N VAL A 27 10.05 5.06 -1.83
CA VAL A 27 9.53 4.19 -2.90
C VAL A 27 10.21 2.81 -2.88
N ARG A 28 11.54 2.77 -2.76
CA ARG A 28 12.30 1.49 -2.67
C ARG A 28 11.94 0.72 -1.40
N ALA A 29 11.72 1.41 -0.27
CA ALA A 29 11.31 0.79 0.99
C ALA A 29 9.88 0.22 0.92
N ALA A 30 8.96 0.90 0.23
CA ALA A 30 7.62 0.38 -0.04
C ALA A 30 7.67 -0.86 -0.96
N ALA A 31 8.47 -0.78 -2.04
CA ALA A 31 8.65 -1.89 -2.98
C ALA A 31 9.24 -3.15 -2.32
N ARG A 32 10.24 -2.99 -1.44
CA ARG A 32 10.81 -4.13 -0.68
C ARG A 32 9.79 -4.79 0.25
N ARG A 33 8.93 -3.98 0.91
CA ARG A 33 7.87 -4.49 1.79
C ARG A 33 6.82 -5.29 1.02
N GLU A 34 6.43 -4.82 -0.17
CA GLU A 34 5.49 -5.56 -1.02
C GLU A 34 6.12 -6.82 -1.63
N GLN A 35 7.38 -6.75 -2.10
CA GLN A 35 8.09 -7.93 -2.62
C GLN A 35 8.24 -9.04 -1.57
N ALA A 36 8.57 -8.70 -0.32
CA ALA A 36 8.65 -9.67 0.77
C ALA A 36 7.31 -10.37 1.02
N ARG A 37 6.19 -9.65 0.87
CA ARG A 37 4.82 -10.19 1.04
C ARG A 37 4.39 -11.05 -0.15
N LEU A 38 4.67 -10.60 -1.37
CA LEU A 38 4.39 -11.35 -2.58
C LEU A 38 5.17 -12.67 -2.60
N ASN A 39 6.45 -12.66 -2.21
CA ASN A 39 7.26 -13.87 -2.15
C ASN A 39 6.72 -14.88 -1.13
N ALA A 40 6.16 -14.43 -0.01
CA ALA A 40 5.53 -15.31 0.99
C ALA A 40 4.24 -15.98 0.45
N GLY A 41 3.40 -15.26 -0.31
CA GLY A 41 2.18 -15.80 -0.91
C GLY A 41 2.41 -16.59 -2.21
N LEU A 42 3.44 -16.23 -2.97
CA LEU A 42 3.83 -16.91 -4.20
C LEU A 42 4.53 -18.24 -3.89
N ALA A 43 5.32 -18.36 -2.81
CA ALA A 43 5.94 -19.63 -2.43
C ALA A 43 4.91 -20.73 -2.13
N THR A 44 3.80 -20.38 -1.47
CA THR A 44 2.72 -21.34 -1.16
C THR A 44 1.87 -21.68 -2.40
N THR A 45 1.61 -20.71 -3.27
CA THR A 45 0.87 -20.92 -4.52
C THR A 45 1.71 -21.68 -5.55
N ALA A 46 2.99 -21.34 -5.72
CA ALA A 46 3.93 -22.05 -6.57
C ALA A 46 4.15 -23.48 -6.08
N LYS A 47 4.20 -23.72 -4.76
CA LYS A 47 4.24 -25.09 -4.21
C LYS A 47 2.99 -25.90 -4.60
N ARG A 48 1.80 -25.30 -4.54
CA ARG A 48 0.54 -25.96 -4.93
C ARG A 48 0.46 -26.22 -6.43
N VAL A 49 0.88 -25.26 -7.26
CA VAL A 49 0.93 -25.41 -8.72
C VAL A 49 1.99 -26.44 -9.14
N ALA A 50 3.16 -26.45 -8.51
CA ALA A 50 4.20 -27.45 -8.74
C ALA A 50 3.72 -28.86 -8.34
N ILE A 51 2.99 -28.99 -7.23
CA ILE A 51 2.36 -30.26 -6.83
C ILE A 51 1.31 -30.69 -7.87
N ALA A 52 0.44 -29.77 -8.32
CA ALA A 52 -0.58 -30.08 -9.32
C ALA A 52 0.03 -30.50 -10.68
N ILE A 53 1.05 -29.78 -11.16
CA ILE A 53 1.78 -30.13 -12.40
C ILE A 53 2.52 -31.45 -12.24
N GLY A 54 3.10 -31.71 -11.05
CA GLY A 54 3.76 -32.97 -10.73
C GLY A 54 2.79 -34.16 -10.79
N VAL A 55 1.60 -34.01 -10.20
CA VAL A 55 0.55 -35.05 -10.20
C VAL A 55 0.01 -35.31 -11.61
N ILE A 56 -0.26 -34.24 -12.38
CA ILE A 56 -0.73 -34.37 -13.77
C ILE A 56 0.34 -35.04 -14.65
N SER A 57 1.60 -34.64 -14.51
CA SER A 57 2.73 -35.26 -15.23
C SER A 57 2.87 -36.74 -14.89
N LEU A 58 2.74 -37.12 -13.61
CA LEU A 58 2.82 -38.51 -13.17
C LEU A 58 1.68 -39.36 -13.75
N ILE A 59 0.45 -38.84 -13.73
CA ILE A 59 -0.71 -39.51 -14.34
C ILE A 59 -0.52 -39.69 -15.85
N THR A 60 0.04 -38.69 -16.53
CA THR A 60 0.30 -38.73 -17.97
C THR A 60 1.37 -39.76 -18.33
N ILE A 61 2.43 -39.88 -17.51
CA ILE A 61 3.48 -40.90 -17.67
C ILE A 61 2.91 -42.31 -17.48
N VAL A 62 2.05 -42.51 -16.47
CA VAL A 62 1.42 -43.81 -16.20
C VAL A 62 0.48 -44.23 -17.34
N ILE A 63 -0.32 -43.30 -17.88
CA ILE A 63 -1.22 -43.58 -19.01
C ILE A 63 -0.44 -43.79 -20.32
N GLY A 64 0.63 -43.03 -20.55
CA GLY A 64 1.51 -43.19 -21.70
C GLY A 64 2.32 -44.49 -21.71
N LEU A 65 2.46 -45.16 -20.55
CA LEU A 65 3.06 -46.49 -20.45
C LEU A 65 2.12 -47.60 -20.92
N ILE A 66 0.81 -47.38 -20.87
CA ILE A 66 -0.23 -48.37 -21.20
C ILE A 66 -0.74 -48.19 -22.64
N MET A 67 -0.72 -46.97 -23.18
CA MET A 67 -1.17 -46.66 -24.53
C MET A 67 -0.08 -45.83 -25.24
N PRO A 68 0.53 -46.28 -26.36
CA PRO A 68 1.63 -45.58 -27.00
C PRO A 68 1.09 -44.34 -27.75
N ILE A 69 0.89 -43.26 -27.00
CA ILE A 69 0.67 -41.94 -27.56
C ILE A 69 2.05 -41.50 -28.07
N GLY A 70 2.33 -41.76 -29.35
CA GLY A 70 3.64 -41.48 -29.94
C GLY A 70 4.09 -40.01 -29.78
N MET A 71 5.29 -39.70 -30.26
CA MET A 71 5.95 -38.38 -30.17
C MET A 71 5.04 -37.17 -30.47
N PHE A 72 4.04 -37.34 -31.34
CA PHE A 72 3.06 -36.31 -31.69
C PHE A 72 2.10 -35.93 -30.54
N GLY A 73 1.73 -36.85 -29.64
CA GLY A 73 0.86 -36.56 -28.50
C GLY A 73 1.57 -35.71 -27.43
N PHE A 74 2.85 -36.00 -27.20
CA PHE A 74 3.70 -35.20 -26.31
C PHE A 74 3.89 -33.78 -26.87
N LEU A 75 4.18 -33.65 -28.16
CA LEU A 75 4.36 -32.34 -28.81
C LEU A 75 3.06 -31.50 -28.77
N ALA A 76 1.90 -32.12 -28.96
CA ALA A 76 0.61 -31.45 -28.85
C ALA A 76 0.32 -30.96 -27.42
N ALA A 77 0.63 -31.78 -26.40
CA ALA A 77 0.46 -31.39 -25.00
C ALA A 77 1.35 -30.19 -24.61
N VAL A 78 2.62 -30.19 -25.05
CA VAL A 78 3.54 -29.07 -24.83
C VAL A 78 3.08 -27.82 -25.59
N GLY A 79 2.62 -27.97 -26.82
CA GLY A 79 2.06 -26.86 -27.61
C GLY A 79 0.84 -26.20 -26.94
N ILE A 80 -0.08 -27.00 -26.40
CA ILE A 80 -1.24 -26.50 -25.66
C ILE A 80 -0.81 -25.81 -24.36
N ALA A 81 0.15 -26.36 -23.63
CA ALA A 81 0.67 -25.74 -22.40
C ALA A 81 1.32 -24.36 -22.67
N ILE A 82 2.10 -24.23 -23.75
CA ILE A 82 2.70 -22.97 -24.18
C ILE A 82 1.62 -21.98 -24.63
N ALA A 83 0.61 -22.44 -25.39
CA ALA A 83 -0.49 -21.60 -25.83
C ALA A 83 -1.33 -21.06 -24.66
N VAL A 84 -1.62 -21.89 -23.66
CA VAL A 84 -2.33 -21.46 -22.43
C VAL A 84 -1.47 -20.48 -21.63
N ALA A 85 -0.17 -20.74 -21.49
CA ALA A 85 0.75 -19.81 -20.81
C ALA A 85 0.86 -18.46 -21.54
N ALA A 86 0.95 -18.47 -22.86
CA ALA A 86 0.98 -17.25 -23.69
C ALA A 86 -0.36 -16.50 -23.62
N MET A 87 -1.50 -17.21 -23.64
CA MET A 87 -2.83 -16.61 -23.50
C MET A 87 -3.02 -15.95 -22.12
N LEU A 88 -2.47 -16.55 -21.05
CA LEU A 88 -2.45 -15.95 -19.72
C LEU A 88 -1.48 -14.76 -19.61
N ALA A 89 -0.37 -14.78 -20.34
CA ALA A 89 0.60 -13.69 -20.37
C ALA A 89 0.12 -12.48 -21.20
N VAL A 90 -0.63 -12.70 -22.28
CA VAL A 90 -1.08 -11.65 -23.23
C VAL A 90 -2.51 -11.15 -22.92
N GLY A 91 -3.36 -11.96 -22.27
CA GLY A 91 -4.73 -11.57 -21.89
C GLY A 91 -4.86 -10.60 -20.71
N GLY A 92 -3.78 -9.89 -20.35
CA GLY A 92 -3.63 -9.07 -19.16
C GLY A 92 -4.24 -7.66 -19.25
N THR A 93 -5.46 -7.52 -19.76
CA THR A 93 -6.30 -6.32 -19.51
C THR A 93 -7.63 -6.71 -18.88
N ARG A 94 -7.64 -7.76 -18.06
CA ARG A 94 -8.68 -7.86 -17.05
C ARG A 94 -8.44 -6.68 -16.10
N GLN A 95 -9.37 -5.72 -16.11
CA GLN A 95 -9.57 -4.79 -15.02
C GLN A 95 -9.56 -5.64 -13.75
N GLN A 96 -8.40 -5.72 -13.08
CA GLN A 96 -8.38 -6.31 -11.76
C GLN A 96 -9.29 -5.41 -10.95
N PRO A 97 -10.34 -5.96 -10.29
CA PRO A 97 -11.12 -5.15 -9.38
C PRO A 97 -10.13 -4.47 -8.44
N LEU A 98 -10.24 -3.14 -8.33
CA LEU A 98 -9.38 -2.35 -7.46
C LEU A 98 -9.30 -3.05 -6.11
N PRO A 99 -8.09 -3.21 -5.52
CA PRO A 99 -7.97 -3.95 -4.28
C PRO A 99 -8.92 -3.33 -3.25
N THR A 100 -9.84 -4.10 -2.70
CA THR A 100 -10.74 -3.58 -1.67
C THR A 100 -10.05 -3.62 -0.31
N VAL A 101 -10.33 -2.63 0.52
CA VAL A 101 -9.89 -2.60 1.93
C VAL A 101 -11.11 -2.98 2.78
N PRO A 102 -11.18 -4.22 3.31
CA PRO A 102 -12.30 -4.64 4.15
C PRO A 102 -12.38 -3.78 5.41
N SER A 103 -13.59 -3.39 5.81
CA SER A 103 -13.81 -2.49 6.96
C SER A 103 -13.70 -3.19 8.33
N ASP A 104 -13.75 -4.53 8.34
CA ASP A 104 -13.87 -5.42 9.50
C ASP A 104 -12.51 -5.99 9.98
N LEU A 105 -11.41 -5.32 9.68
CA LEU A 105 -10.07 -5.77 10.06
C LEU A 105 -9.58 -5.12 11.36
N PRO A 106 -8.80 -5.84 12.18
CA PRO A 106 -8.10 -5.23 13.31
C PRO A 106 -7.28 -4.01 12.87
N ASN A 107 -7.20 -2.99 13.72
CA ASN A 107 -6.60 -1.69 13.40
C ASN A 107 -5.23 -1.77 12.69
N GLY A 108 -4.32 -2.62 13.19
CA GLY A 108 -3.01 -2.82 12.55
C GLY A 108 -3.08 -3.44 11.15
N GLN A 109 -3.98 -4.41 10.94
CA GLN A 109 -4.16 -5.06 9.64
C GLN A 109 -4.83 -4.12 8.64
N MET A 110 -5.75 -3.27 9.08
CA MET A 110 -6.37 -2.22 8.26
C MET A 110 -5.32 -1.33 7.61
N VAL A 111 -4.39 -0.80 8.42
CA VAL A 111 -3.32 0.08 7.92
C VAL A 111 -2.42 -0.65 6.92
N GLN A 112 -2.09 -1.91 7.19
CA GLN A 112 -1.28 -2.71 6.26
C GLN A 112 -1.98 -2.97 4.93
N ARG A 113 -3.30 -3.22 4.94
CA ARG A 113 -4.09 -3.40 3.72
C ARG A 113 -4.20 -2.11 2.93
N PHE A 114 -4.40 -1.00 3.62
CA PHE A 114 -4.42 0.31 2.99
C PHE A 114 -3.06 0.66 2.34
N ASP A 115 -1.93 0.40 3.00
CA ASP A 115 -0.59 0.61 2.42
C ASP A 115 -0.38 -0.20 1.13
N SER A 116 -0.76 -1.49 1.14
CA SER A 116 -0.69 -2.32 -0.07
C SER A 116 -1.67 -1.85 -1.16
N TYR A 117 -2.85 -1.32 -0.79
CA TYR A 117 -3.81 -0.76 -1.74
C TYR A 117 -3.22 0.46 -2.46
N ILE A 118 -2.76 1.47 -1.71
CA ILE A 118 -2.24 2.71 -2.30
C ILE A 118 -0.97 2.48 -3.12
N TYR A 119 -0.12 1.54 -2.70
CA TYR A 119 1.06 1.15 -3.47
C TYR A 119 0.69 0.60 -4.86
N ARG A 120 -0.36 -0.24 -4.93
CA ARG A 120 -0.82 -0.84 -6.19
C ARG A 120 -1.55 0.16 -7.08
N THR A 121 -2.31 1.08 -6.50
CA THR A 121 -3.00 2.12 -7.26
C THR A 121 -2.10 3.30 -7.64
N ARG A 122 -0.89 3.39 -7.09
CA ARG A 122 0.07 4.45 -7.42
C ARG A 122 0.31 4.64 -8.93
N ALA A 123 0.46 3.56 -9.69
CA ALA A 123 0.87 3.63 -11.09
C ALA A 123 -0.18 4.25 -12.04
N MET A 124 -1.45 4.27 -11.63
CA MET A 124 -2.55 4.87 -12.43
C MET A 124 -2.79 6.35 -12.13
N LEU A 125 -2.08 6.91 -11.14
CA LEU A 125 -2.22 8.30 -10.70
C LEU A 125 -1.24 9.22 -11.45
N PRO A 126 -1.58 10.51 -11.63
CA PRO A 126 -0.67 11.49 -12.20
C PRO A 126 0.51 11.75 -11.25
N ALA A 127 1.65 12.20 -11.79
CA ALA A 127 2.89 12.32 -11.02
C ALA A 127 2.79 13.16 -9.73
N PRO A 128 2.01 14.26 -9.67
CA PRO A 128 1.78 14.99 -8.43
C PRO A 128 0.99 14.18 -7.39
N ALA A 129 -0.04 13.44 -7.81
CA ALA A 129 -0.83 12.60 -6.91
C ALA A 129 -0.04 11.38 -6.40
N GLN A 130 0.88 10.85 -7.21
CA GLN A 130 1.84 9.85 -6.75
C GLN A 130 2.69 10.36 -5.58
N ALA A 131 3.07 11.66 -5.58
CA ALA A 131 3.82 12.26 -4.48
C ALA A 131 3.03 12.24 -3.17
N GLU A 132 1.72 12.52 -3.21
CA GLU A 132 0.86 12.49 -2.04
C GLU A 132 0.67 11.08 -1.49
N VAL A 133 0.51 10.09 -2.38
CA VAL A 133 0.46 8.67 -1.99
C VAL A 133 1.79 8.21 -1.38
N ASP A 134 2.93 8.59 -1.97
CA ASP A 134 4.25 8.26 -1.43
C ASP A 134 4.44 8.84 -0.02
N ALA A 135 4.01 10.10 0.18
CA ALA A 135 4.04 10.76 1.48
C ALA A 135 3.10 10.09 2.50
N MET A 136 1.93 9.63 2.08
CA MET A 136 1.04 8.81 2.93
C MET A 136 1.73 7.50 3.33
N SER A 137 2.23 6.73 2.36
CA SER A 137 2.92 5.45 2.62
C SER A 137 4.11 5.59 3.57
N ALA A 138 4.78 6.74 3.59
CA ALA A 138 5.89 7.01 4.51
C ALA A 138 5.44 7.14 5.98
N MET A 139 4.23 7.66 6.24
CA MET A 139 3.72 7.84 7.61
C MET A 139 2.88 6.67 8.14
N LEU A 140 2.38 5.79 7.26
CA LEU A 140 1.57 4.64 7.66
C LEU A 140 2.24 3.68 8.68
N PRO A 141 3.58 3.43 8.65
CA PRO A 141 4.22 2.59 9.67
C PRO A 141 4.05 3.12 11.09
N THR A 142 4.22 4.43 11.27
CA THR A 142 4.04 5.11 12.56
C THR A 142 2.56 5.09 12.97
N LEU A 143 1.66 5.42 12.04
CA LEU A 143 0.22 5.36 12.29
C LEU A 143 -0.23 3.96 12.72
N ARG A 144 0.31 2.91 12.07
CA ARG A 144 0.04 1.51 12.43
C ARG A 144 0.43 1.20 13.87
N GLN A 145 1.64 1.58 14.28
CA GLN A 145 2.13 1.34 15.63
C GLN A 145 1.24 2.01 16.69
N THR A 146 0.76 3.22 16.42
CA THR A 146 -0.18 3.92 17.29
C THR A 146 -1.53 3.19 17.33
N LEU A 147 -2.12 2.91 16.16
CA LEU A 147 -3.45 2.30 16.05
C LEU A 147 -3.52 0.86 16.60
N GLU A 148 -2.43 0.09 16.55
CA GLU A 148 -2.36 -1.28 17.13
C GLU A 148 -2.55 -1.30 18.65
N ARG A 149 -2.32 -0.18 19.33
CA ARG A 149 -2.43 -0.05 20.79
C ARG A 149 -3.76 0.57 21.23
N VAL A 150 -4.59 0.97 20.26
CA VAL A 150 -5.86 1.65 20.49
C VAL A 150 -7.00 0.63 20.35
N PRO A 151 -7.98 0.62 21.26
CA PRO A 151 -9.17 -0.23 21.12
C PRO A 151 -9.90 0.04 19.81
N ASP A 152 -10.43 -1.02 19.19
CA ASP A 152 -11.16 -0.89 17.92
C ASP A 152 -12.37 0.06 18.03
N LEU A 153 -12.99 0.20 19.19
CA LEU A 153 -14.15 1.08 19.42
C LEU A 153 -13.79 2.56 19.67
N ASP A 154 -12.51 2.91 19.71
CA ASP A 154 -12.09 4.31 19.86
C ASP A 154 -12.59 5.16 18.68
N PRO A 155 -13.22 6.33 18.92
CA PRO A 155 -13.77 7.17 17.85
C PRO A 155 -12.73 7.61 16.81
N ASN A 156 -11.50 7.93 17.23
CA ASN A 156 -10.43 8.34 16.33
C ASN A 156 -9.91 7.15 15.51
N ALA A 157 -9.84 5.95 16.13
CA ALA A 157 -9.51 4.74 15.39
C ALA A 157 -10.56 4.39 14.33
N GLN A 158 -11.84 4.52 14.67
CA GLN A 158 -12.95 4.32 13.73
C GLN A 158 -12.93 5.32 12.57
N ASP A 159 -12.61 6.59 12.85
CA ASP A 159 -12.49 7.61 11.81
C ASP A 159 -11.32 7.31 10.85
N ALA A 160 -10.15 6.94 11.39
CA ALA A 160 -9.02 6.49 10.57
C ALA A 160 -9.38 5.28 9.69
N ARG A 161 -10.09 4.29 10.25
CA ARG A 161 -10.57 3.12 9.49
C ARG A 161 -11.51 3.53 8.37
N ARG A 162 -12.47 4.42 8.63
CA ARG A 162 -13.40 4.91 7.61
C ARG A 162 -12.69 5.66 6.50
N LEU A 163 -11.70 6.49 6.86
CA LEU A 163 -10.87 7.21 5.90
C LEU A 163 -10.09 6.25 5.00
N MET A 164 -9.41 5.26 5.58
CA MET A 164 -8.61 4.26 4.85
C MET A 164 -9.43 3.23 4.06
N ALA A 165 -10.59 2.81 4.58
CA ALA A 165 -11.37 1.74 3.97
C ALA A 165 -12.39 2.25 2.94
N LYS A 166 -12.89 3.48 3.11
CA LYS A 166 -14.00 4.01 2.31
C LYS A 166 -13.64 5.29 1.56
N HIS A 167 -13.23 6.34 2.27
CA HIS A 167 -13.10 7.67 1.66
C HIS A 167 -11.92 7.76 0.70
N LEU A 168 -10.72 7.34 1.11
CA LEU A 168 -9.53 7.39 0.25
C LEU A 168 -9.63 6.40 -0.92
N PRO A 169 -10.02 5.13 -0.73
CA PRO A 169 -10.25 4.23 -1.86
C PRO A 169 -11.36 4.72 -2.79
N GLY A 170 -12.47 5.22 -2.25
CA GLY A 170 -13.57 5.76 -3.05
C GLY A 170 -13.18 6.98 -3.88
N LEU A 171 -12.29 7.84 -3.37
CA LEU A 171 -11.73 8.96 -4.13
C LEU A 171 -10.89 8.49 -5.32
N ILE A 172 -9.98 7.53 -5.09
CA ILE A 172 -9.13 6.97 -6.13
C ILE A 172 -9.96 6.23 -7.18
N ASP A 173 -10.98 5.49 -6.74
CA ASP A 173 -11.92 4.80 -7.61
C ASP A 173 -12.74 5.78 -8.46
N SER A 174 -13.26 6.85 -7.86
CA SER A 174 -14.00 7.90 -8.59
C SER A 174 -13.13 8.56 -9.66
N TYR A 175 -11.86 8.85 -9.35
CA TYR A 175 -10.91 9.36 -10.33
C TYR A 175 -10.60 8.34 -11.43
N ALA A 176 -10.52 7.05 -11.11
CA ALA A 176 -10.29 5.98 -12.08
C ALA A 176 -11.38 5.94 -13.16
N HIS A 177 -12.63 6.23 -12.78
CA HIS A 177 -13.79 6.27 -13.68
C HIS A 177 -13.79 7.51 -14.61
N VAL A 178 -13.01 8.55 -14.31
CA VAL A 178 -12.87 9.71 -15.19
C VAL A 178 -12.06 9.29 -16.44
N PRO A 179 -12.58 9.45 -17.67
CA PRO A 179 -11.84 9.08 -18.87
C PRO A 179 -10.58 9.94 -19.03
N ALA A 180 -9.47 9.32 -19.46
CA ALA A 180 -8.15 9.96 -19.47
C ALA A 180 -8.10 11.30 -20.22
N SER A 181 -8.87 11.44 -21.31
CA SER A 181 -8.94 12.66 -22.12
C SER A 181 -9.51 13.87 -21.38
N TYR A 182 -10.28 13.66 -20.30
CA TYR A 182 -10.94 14.72 -19.53
C TYR A 182 -10.22 15.05 -18.22
N ARG A 183 -9.19 14.29 -17.83
CA ARG A 183 -8.58 14.42 -16.50
C ARG A 183 -7.82 15.72 -16.30
N SER A 184 -7.19 16.21 -17.37
CA SER A 184 -6.44 17.46 -17.37
C SER A 184 -7.24 18.64 -17.93
N ALA A 185 -8.49 18.42 -18.36
CA ALA A 185 -9.37 19.50 -18.78
C ALA A 185 -9.89 20.23 -17.53
N PRO A 186 -9.83 21.57 -17.48
CA PRO A 186 -10.44 22.33 -16.40
C PRO A 186 -11.97 22.20 -16.47
N ASP A 187 -12.58 22.02 -15.31
CA ASP A 187 -14.03 22.04 -15.16
C ASP A 187 -14.59 23.47 -15.00
N ASP A 188 -15.88 23.58 -14.70
CA ASP A 188 -16.59 24.86 -14.57
C ASP A 188 -16.03 25.75 -13.44
N ASP A 189 -15.38 25.17 -12.41
CA ASP A 189 -14.70 25.94 -11.37
C ASP A 189 -13.21 26.22 -11.70
N GLY A 190 -12.77 25.87 -12.91
CA GLY A 190 -11.42 26.08 -13.41
C GLY A 190 -10.38 25.11 -12.86
N LYS A 191 -10.77 24.00 -12.22
CA LYS A 191 -9.84 22.96 -11.74
C LYS A 191 -9.96 21.69 -12.57
N SER A 192 -8.84 21.05 -12.86
CA SER A 192 -8.83 19.73 -13.49
C SER A 192 -9.10 18.61 -12.48
N ALA A 193 -9.54 17.44 -12.95
CA ALA A 193 -9.71 16.26 -12.10
C ALA A 193 -8.37 15.83 -11.47
N ASP A 194 -7.26 16.00 -12.21
CA ASP A 194 -5.90 15.77 -11.72
C ASP A 194 -5.58 16.65 -10.49
N GLU A 195 -5.86 17.95 -10.58
CA GLU A 195 -5.60 18.90 -9.48
C GLU A 195 -6.49 18.63 -8.27
N ARG A 196 -7.78 18.35 -8.50
CA ARG A 196 -8.72 18.01 -7.41
C ARG A 196 -8.31 16.73 -6.69
N LEU A 197 -7.82 15.74 -7.43
CA LEU A 197 -7.32 14.51 -6.83
C LEU A 197 -6.12 14.80 -5.92
N VAL A 198 -5.17 15.62 -6.36
CA VAL A 198 -3.98 15.98 -5.57
C VAL A 198 -4.39 16.69 -4.28
N GLU A 199 -5.29 17.67 -4.37
CA GLU A 199 -5.79 18.42 -3.22
C GLU A 199 -6.52 17.49 -2.23
N ALA A 200 -7.40 16.62 -2.73
CA ALA A 200 -8.17 15.70 -1.91
C ALA A 200 -7.29 14.62 -1.25
N LEU A 201 -6.30 14.08 -1.97
CA LEU A 201 -5.31 13.15 -1.39
C LEU A 201 -4.46 13.85 -0.32
N GLY A 202 -4.02 15.09 -0.57
CA GLY A 202 -3.30 15.90 0.41
C GLY A 202 -4.11 16.16 1.69
N ALA A 203 -5.40 16.50 1.54
CA ALA A 203 -6.31 16.65 2.67
C ALA A 203 -6.51 15.34 3.45
N GLY A 204 -6.68 14.22 2.75
CA GLY A 204 -6.81 12.90 3.37
C GLY A 204 -5.54 12.47 4.12
N ARG A 205 -4.35 12.76 3.56
CA ARG A 205 -3.07 12.57 4.26
C ARG A 205 -3.00 13.38 5.55
N GLN A 206 -3.37 14.66 5.50
CA GLN A 206 -3.35 15.52 6.67
C GLN A 206 -4.34 15.03 7.74
N ALA A 207 -5.55 14.63 7.34
CA ALA A 207 -6.54 14.07 8.26
C ALA A 207 -6.03 12.80 8.97
N LEU A 208 -5.42 11.87 8.24
CA LEU A 208 -4.79 10.68 8.85
C LEU A 208 -3.67 11.06 9.83
N LYS A 209 -2.87 12.08 9.51
CA LYS A 209 -1.83 12.59 10.40
C LYS A 209 -2.45 13.18 11.68
N ASP A 210 -3.46 14.03 11.55
CA ASP A 210 -4.10 14.69 12.68
C ASP A 210 -4.76 13.68 13.62
N ILE A 211 -5.38 12.63 13.06
CA ILE A 211 -5.92 11.50 13.84
C ILE A 211 -4.79 10.77 14.58
N GLY A 212 -3.69 10.45 13.90
CA GLY A 212 -2.52 9.83 14.53
C GLY A 212 -1.96 10.66 15.69
N ASP A 213 -1.86 11.97 15.51
CA ASP A 213 -1.39 12.91 16.53
C ASP A 213 -2.36 12.97 17.73
N LYS A 214 -3.68 12.96 17.49
CA LYS A 214 -4.70 12.91 18.57
C LYS A 214 -4.57 11.63 19.39
N LEU A 215 -4.45 10.48 18.72
CA LEU A 215 -4.26 9.20 19.39
C LEU A 215 -2.98 9.17 20.23
N ALA A 216 -1.88 9.69 19.69
CA ALA A 216 -0.62 9.78 20.41
C ALA A 216 -0.73 10.66 21.67
N ARG A 217 -1.39 11.82 21.57
CA ARG A 217 -1.65 12.70 22.73
C ARG A 217 -2.49 12.01 23.80
N ASN A 218 -3.60 11.37 23.42
CA ASN A 218 -4.45 10.66 24.38
C ASN A 218 -3.68 9.58 25.17
N HIS A 219 -2.73 8.90 24.52
CA HIS A 219 -1.86 7.93 25.22
C HIS A 219 -0.91 8.60 26.20
N LEU A 220 -0.34 9.75 25.86
CA LEU A 220 0.53 10.51 26.77
C LEU A 220 -0.27 11.01 27.99
N ASP A 221 -1.46 11.54 27.78
CA ASP A 221 -2.32 12.04 28.87
C ASP A 221 -2.72 10.90 29.82
N ALA A 222 -3.05 9.73 29.28
CA ALA A 222 -3.35 8.53 30.07
C ALA A 222 -2.13 8.08 30.90
N PHE A 223 -0.94 8.10 30.30
CA PHE A 223 0.31 7.76 30.97
C PHE A 223 0.64 8.73 32.11
N GLU A 224 0.52 10.04 31.88
CA GLU A 224 0.75 11.05 32.92
C GLU A 224 -0.24 10.92 34.08
N THR A 225 -1.50 10.63 33.79
CA THR A 225 -2.54 10.43 34.81
C THR A 225 -2.20 9.22 35.71
N GLN A 226 -1.76 8.11 35.11
CA GLN A 226 -1.31 6.93 35.86
C GLN A 226 -0.09 7.24 36.72
N GLY A 227 0.89 7.98 36.21
CA GLY A 227 2.06 8.41 36.97
C GLY A 227 1.69 9.23 38.20
N ARG A 228 0.86 10.26 38.05
CA ARG A 228 0.39 11.11 39.15
C ARG A 228 -0.39 10.32 40.21
N PHE A 229 -1.21 9.36 39.78
CA PHE A 229 -1.95 8.49 40.71
C PHE A 229 -1.01 7.64 41.57
N ILE A 230 0.01 7.03 40.96
CA ILE A 230 1.02 6.23 41.69
C ILE A 230 1.77 7.13 42.68
N GLU A 231 2.23 8.29 42.25
CA GLU A 231 2.93 9.22 43.14
C GLU A 231 2.09 9.60 44.35
N THR A 232 0.83 9.96 44.16
CA THR A 232 -0.08 10.35 45.25
C THR A 232 -0.34 9.17 46.18
N ARG A 233 -0.72 8.01 45.63
CA ARG A 233 -1.17 6.85 46.42
C ARG A 233 -0.05 6.22 47.27
N TYR A 234 1.20 6.25 46.77
CA TYR A 234 2.33 5.58 47.41
C TYR A 234 3.31 6.52 48.12
N LYS A 235 3.31 7.85 47.84
CA LYS A 235 3.99 8.80 48.73
C LYS A 235 3.25 8.98 50.05
N ASP A 236 1.92 9.00 50.03
CA ASP A 236 1.13 9.15 51.27
C ASP A 236 1.26 7.93 52.20
N GLU A 237 1.45 6.72 51.65
CA GLU A 237 1.66 5.48 52.43
C GLU A 237 3.06 5.34 53.06
N SER A 238 4.06 6.07 52.55
CA SER A 238 5.42 6.06 53.12
C SER A 238 5.65 7.16 54.16
N LEU A 239 4.64 8.00 54.40
CA LEU A 239 4.62 9.06 55.41
C LEU A 239 3.68 8.76 56.59
N SER A 240 3.04 7.58 56.61
CA SER A 240 2.25 7.05 57.74
C SER A 240 2.97 5.89 58.43
#